data_AF-A0A3D4UYJ1-F1
#
_entry.id   AF-A0A3D4UYJ1-F1
#
_cell.length_a   1.000
_cell.length_b   1.000
_cell.length_c   1.000
_cell.angle_alpha   90.00
_cell.angle_beta   90.00
_cell.angle_gamma   90.00
#
_symmetry.space_group_name_H-M   'P 1'
#
loop_
_entity.id
_entity.type
_entity.pdbx_description
1 polymer ?
#
loop_
_entity_poly.entity_id
_entity_poly.type
_entity_poly.pdbx_seq_one_letter_code
_entity_poly.pdbx_strand_id
1 'polypeptide(L)' 'MDGVKVAQTLLKNIRQRRDELSQSLADGSITSMEDYRFITGQIRGLTWCEEEIRTSMKGIDDE' A
#
# COMPACT_ATOMS: atom_id res chain seq x y z
N MET A 1 16.24 16.12 3.50
CA MET A 1 16.59 14.99 4.39
C MET A 1 15.43 14.52 5.29
N ASP A 2 14.41 15.33 5.56
CA ASP A 2 13.20 14.88 6.32
C ASP A 2 12.16 14.20 5.42
N GLY A 3 11.86 14.77 4.25
CA GLY A 3 10.87 14.22 3.30
C GLY A 3 11.15 12.80 2.84
N VAL A 4 12.43 12.43 2.63
CA VAL A 4 12.82 11.05 2.27
C VAL A 4 12.51 10.07 3.41
N LYS A 5 12.75 10.46 4.66
CA LYS A 5 12.47 9.63 5.84
C LYS A 5 10.96 9.45 6.06
N VAL A 6 10.19 10.50 5.80
CA VAL A 6 8.72 10.45 5.78
C VAL A 6 8.24 9.48 4.69
N ALA A 7 8.76 9.60 3.47
CA ALA A 7 8.39 8.72 2.36
C ALA A 7 8.73 7.24 2.64
N GLN A 8 9.90 6.95 3.21
CA GLN A 8 10.27 5.60 3.63
C GLN A 8 9.35 5.04 4.72
N THR A 9 8.97 5.86 5.70
CA THR A 9 8.02 5.47 6.75
C THR A 9 6.64 5.19 6.16
N LEU A 10 6.19 6.02 5.21
CA LEU A 10 4.91 5.85 4.54
C LEU A 10 4.88 4.58 3.68
N LEU A 11 5.95 4.30 2.93
CA LEU A 11 6.11 3.05 2.17
C LEU A 11 6.04 1.81 3.07
N LYS A 12 6.69 1.85 4.24
CA LYS A 12 6.62 0.76 5.22
C LYS A 12 5.17 0.52 5.67
N ASN A 13 4.45 1.58 6.02
CA ASN A 13 3.07 1.48 6.49
C ASN A 13 2.11 0.99 5.39
N ILE A 14 2.27 1.46 4.15
CA ILE A 14 1.47 1.01 3.00
C ILE A 14 1.65 -0.49 2.76
N ARG A 15 2.90 -0.97 2.76
CA ARG A 15 3.21 -2.39 2.56
C ARG A 15 2.63 -3.24 3.67
N GLN A 16 2.86 -2.86 4.92
CA GLN A 16 2.28 -3.57 6.07
C GLN A 16 0.75 -3.65 5.95
N ARG A 17 0.08 -2.54 5.62
CA ARG A 17 -1.37 -2.53 5.49
C ARG A 17 -1.87 -3.40 4.34
N ARG A 18 -1.18 -3.40 3.20
CA ARG A 18 -1.50 -4.27 2.07
C ARG A 18 -1.35 -5.74 2.44
N ASP A 19 -0.31 -6.09 3.20
CA ASP A 19 -0.06 -7.46 3.62
C ASP A 19 -1.13 -7.93 4.63
N GLU A 20 -1.54 -7.08 5.56
CA GLU A 20 -2.68 -7.33 6.47
C GLU A 20 -3.99 -7.60 5.70
N LEU A 21 -4.31 -6.76 4.71
CA LEU A 21 -5.49 -6.92 3.88
C LEU A 21 -5.41 -8.20 3.02
N SER A 22 -4.24 -8.51 2.49
CA SER A 22 -4.00 -9.73 1.71
C SER A 22 -4.16 -10.98 2.58
N GLN A 23 -3.71 -10.92 3.84
CA GLN A 23 -3.89 -11.99 4.80
C GLN A 23 -5.37 -12.18 5.14
N SER A 24 -6.14 -11.10 5.30
CA SER A 24 -7.60 -11.17 5.54
C SER A 24 -8.37 -11.79 4.36
N LEU A 25 -7.88 -11.63 3.13
CA LEU A 25 -8.45 -12.32 1.97
C LEU A 25 -8.16 -13.84 2.03
N ALA A 26 -7.01 -14.23 2.58
CA ALA A 26 -6.54 -15.61 2.59
C ALA A 26 -7.04 -16.42 3.79
N ASP A 27 -7.32 -15.79 4.92
CA ASP A 27 -7.73 -16.45 6.17
C ASP A 27 -9.22 -16.85 6.20
N GLY A 28 -9.99 -16.49 5.17
CA GLY A 28 -11.42 -16.81 5.07
C GLY A 28 -12.33 -15.91 5.92
N SER A 29 -11.82 -14.79 6.45
CA SER A 29 -12.60 -13.81 7.22
C SER A 29 -13.65 -13.06 6.41
N ILE A 30 -13.59 -13.16 5.07
CA ILE A 30 -14.50 -12.47 4.16
C ILE A 30 -15.77 -13.29 3.93
N THR A 31 -16.89 -12.76 4.43
CA THR A 31 -18.19 -13.43 4.39
C THR A 31 -19.10 -13.00 3.25
N SER A 32 -18.73 -11.94 2.51
CA SER A 32 -19.54 -11.43 1.40
C SER A 32 -18.71 -10.96 0.21
N MET A 33 -19.33 -10.97 -0.97
CA MET A 33 -18.71 -10.46 -2.19
C MET A 33 -18.56 -8.93 -2.17
N GLU A 34 -19.31 -8.24 -1.33
CA GLU A 34 -19.16 -6.80 -1.10
C GLU A 34 -17.86 -6.52 -0.33
N ASP A 35 -17.63 -7.23 0.77
CA ASP A 35 -16.41 -7.14 1.58
C ASP A 35 -15.17 -7.49 0.75
N TYR A 36 -15.27 -8.54 -0.08
CA TYR A 36 -14.21 -8.90 -1.03
C TYR A 36 -13.86 -7.74 -1.98
N ARG A 37 -14.86 -7.14 -2.62
CA ARG A 37 -14.66 -6.01 -3.55
C ARG A 37 -14.10 -4.79 -2.83
N PHE A 38 -14.54 -4.54 -1.60
CA PHE A 38 -14.05 -3.44 -0.78
C PHE A 38 -12.57 -3.61 -0.43
N ILE A 39 -12.16 -4.79 0.05
CA ILE A 39 -10.77 -5.09 0.42
C ILE A 39 -9.86 -5.08 -0.81
N THR A 40 -10.27 -5.71 -1.91
CA THR A 40 -9.49 -5.70 -3.16
C THR A 40 -9.35 -4.29 -3.75
N GLY A 41 -10.39 -3.45 -3.63
CA GLY A 41 -10.33 -2.03 -3.97
C GLY A 41 -9.30 -1.26 -3.13
N GLN A 42 -9.26 -1.50 -1.82
CA GLN A 42 -8.24 -0.91 -0.94
C GLN A 42 -6.82 -1.35 -1.32
N ILE A 43 -6.61 -2.65 -1.58
CA ILE A 43 -5.30 -3.16 -2.03
C ILE A 43 -4.85 -2.49 -3.33
N ARG A 44 -5.77 -2.31 -4.28
CA ARG A 44 -5.48 -1.60 -5.54
C ARG A 44 -5.07 -0.14 -5.29
N GLY A 45 -5.79 0.57 -4.43
CA GLY A 45 -5.46 1.94 -4.04
C GLY A 45 -4.09 2.05 -3.37
N LEU A 46 -3.80 1.16 -2.41
CA LEU A 46 -2.50 1.11 -1.73
C LEU A 46 -1.35 0.82 -2.69
N THR A 47 -1.57 -0.08 -3.65
CA THR A 47 -0.57 -0.43 -4.68
C THR A 47 -0.26 0.78 -5.56
N TRP A 48 -1.29 1.51 -6.00
CA TRP A 48 -1.10 2.73 -6.78
C TRP A 48 -0.34 3.80 -5.99
N CYS A 49 -0.72 4.03 -4.72
CA CYS A 49 0.00 4.97 -3.85
C CYS A 49 1.48 4.60 -3.68
N GLU A 50 1.80 3.31 -3.52
CA GLU A 50 3.19 2.83 -3.44
C GLU A 50 3.97 3.19 -4.71
N GLU A 51 3.39 2.99 -5.90
CA GLU A 51 4.01 3.30 -7.19
C GLU A 51 4.29 4.80 -7.35
N GLU A 52 3.34 5.67 -7.00
CA GLU A 52 3.49 7.12 -7.05
C GLU A 52 4.63 7.60 -6.14
N ILE A 53 4.71 7.07 -4.91
CA ILE A 53 5.77 7.42 -3.96
C ILE A 53 7.12 6.93 -4.47
N ARG A 54 7.20 5.69 -4.96
CA ARG A 54 8.45 5.15 -5.52
C ARG A 54 8.93 5.93 -6.73
N THR A 55 8.00 6.35 -7.59
CA THR A 55 8.31 7.18 -8.76
C THR A 55 8.82 8.55 -8.33
N SER A 56 8.16 9.18 -7.36
CA SER A 56 8.57 10.46 -6.80
C SER A 56 9.94 10.39 -6.12
N MET A 57 10.25 9.29 -5.44
CA MET A 57 11.56 9.09 -4.79
C MET A 57 12.70 8.90 -5.78
N LYS A 58 12.48 8.26 -6.93
CA LYS A 58 13.53 8.12 -7.97
C LYS A 58 14.02 9.46 -8.49
N GLY A 59 13.14 10.45 -8.60
CA GLY A 59 13.52 11.81 -9.03
C GLY A 59 14.34 12.59 -7.99
N ILE A 60 14.48 12.08 -6.77
CA ILE A 60 15.28 12.71 -5.70
C ILE A 60 16.72 12.17 -5.69
N ASP A 61 16.96 10.97 -6.22
CA ASP A 61 18.31 10.37 -6.30
C ASP A 61 19.14 10.92 -7.47
N ASP A 62 18.50 11.64 -8.42
CA ASP A 62 19.13 12.25 -9.61
C ASP A 62 19.55 13.74 -9.40
N GLU A 63 19.36 14.32 -8.21
CA GLU A 63 19.87 15.65 -7.77
C GLU A 63 20.97 15.54 -6.69
#